data_AF-A0A2T4IJB6-F1
#
_entry.id   AF-A0A2T4IJB6-F1
#
_cell.length_a   1.000
_cell.length_b   1.000
_cell.length_c   1.000
_cell.angle_alpha   90.00
_cell.angle_beta   90.00
_cell.angle_gamma   90.00
#
_symmetry.space_group_name_H-M   'P 1'
#
loop_
_entity.id
_entity.type
_entity.pdbx_description
1 polymer ?
#
loop_
_entity_poly.entity_id
_entity_poly.type
_entity_poly.pdbx_seq_one_letter_code
_entity_poly.pdbx_strand_id
1 'polypeptide(L)'
;MAFDDARHTLGVAEMDATHRAFVTLAAALAEADNATFPTLYGELLAHTREHFAAEDARMRATRFPAIGEHLNEHQRVIGELTAFNRSVQAGRLQLARAYVRESLPGWFDLHLATMDAALAAHLRRTGA
;
A
#
# COMPACT_ATOMS: atom_id res chain seq x y z
N MET A 1 8.59 7.25 7.26
CA MET A 1 7.14 7.52 7.23
C MET A 1 6.54 7.07 8.55
N ALA A 2 5.57 7.79 9.10
CA ALA A 2 4.86 7.42 10.34
C ALA A 2 3.35 7.55 10.12
N PHE A 3 2.55 6.72 10.79
CA PHE A 3 1.10 6.78 10.64
C PHE A 3 0.56 7.95 11.47
N ASP A 4 -0.09 8.90 10.81
CA ASP A 4 -0.79 10.02 11.45
C ASP A 4 -2.28 9.69 11.51
N ASP A 5 -2.82 9.49 12.72
CA ASP A 5 -4.23 9.12 12.92
C ASP A 5 -5.19 10.19 12.39
N ALA A 6 -4.84 11.48 12.45
CA ALA A 6 -5.70 12.56 11.99
C ALA A 6 -5.77 12.61 10.46
N ARG A 7 -4.74 12.10 9.78
CA ARG A 7 -4.55 12.25 8.34
C ARG A 7 -4.80 10.95 7.56
N HIS A 8 -4.55 9.79 8.17
CA HIS A 8 -4.62 8.50 7.51
C HIS A 8 -5.81 7.62 7.92
N THR A 9 -6.54 7.98 8.98
CA THR A 9 -7.74 7.23 9.37
C THR A 9 -8.92 7.60 8.48
N LEU A 10 -9.52 6.62 7.81
CA LEU A 10 -10.66 6.78 6.91
C LEU A 10 -11.99 6.35 7.52
N GLY A 11 -11.96 5.74 8.71
CA GLY A 11 -13.16 5.33 9.45
C GLY A 11 -13.74 4.01 8.98
N VAL A 12 -12.94 3.18 8.33
CA VAL A 12 -13.25 1.78 8.00
C VAL A 12 -12.17 0.94 8.66
N ALA A 13 -12.51 0.33 9.81
CA ALA A 13 -11.52 -0.25 10.72
C ALA A 13 -10.56 -1.25 10.05
N GLU A 14 -11.05 -2.07 9.12
CA GLU A 14 -10.22 -3.03 8.39
C GLU A 14 -9.24 -2.36 7.41
N MET A 15 -9.66 -1.27 6.74
CA MET A 15 -8.78 -0.47 5.89
C MET A 15 -7.73 0.23 6.74
N ASP A 16 -8.16 0.91 7.82
CA ASP A 16 -7.27 1.65 8.72
C ASP A 16 -6.19 0.74 9.33
N ALA A 17 -6.55 -0.49 9.71
CA ALA A 17 -5.59 -1.49 10.21
C ALA A 17 -4.58 -1.90 9.13
N THR A 18 -5.06 -2.13 7.90
CA THR A 18 -4.22 -2.53 6.76
C THR A 18 -3.25 -1.41 6.36
N HIS A 19 -3.72 -0.16 6.35
CA HIS A 19 -2.92 1.04 6.10
C HIS A 19 -1.86 1.26 7.17
N ARG A 20 -2.20 1.05 8.45
CA ARG A 20 -1.23 1.14 9.55
C ARG A 20 -0.14 0.07 9.45
N ALA A 21 -0.51 -1.16 9.10
CA ALA A 21 0.45 -2.24 8.87
C ALA A 21 1.38 -1.93 7.70
N PHE A 22 0.85 -1.41 6.58
CA PHE A 22 1.67 -0.96 5.43
C PHE A 22 2.68 0.10 5.85
N VAL A 23 2.22 1.14 6.57
CA VAL A 23 3.07 2.22 7.06
C VAL A 23 4.17 1.71 7.98
N THR A 24 3.85 0.77 8.87
CA THR A 24 4.79 0.14 9.80
C THR A 24 5.87 -0.63 9.06
N LEU A 25 5.49 -1.45 8.08
CA LEU A 25 6.42 -2.22 7.25
C LEU A 25 7.35 -1.31 6.43
N ALA A 26 6.80 -0.28 5.79
CA ALA A 26 7.59 0.65 5.00
C ALA A 26 8.53 1.50 5.88
N ALA A 27 8.13 1.85 7.11
CA ALA A 27 9.01 2.50 8.08
C ALA A 27 10.17 1.59 8.51
N ALA A 28 9.88 0.33 8.84
CA ALA A 28 10.91 -0.65 9.18
C ALA A 28 11.88 -0.89 8.01
N LEU A 29 11.36 -1.01 6.79
CA LEU A 29 12.15 -1.21 5.58
C LEU A 29 13.06 -0.01 5.24
N ALA A 30 12.62 1.21 5.55
CA ALA A 30 13.42 2.42 5.35
C ALA A 30 14.70 2.43 6.22
N GLU A 31 14.66 1.82 7.40
CA GLU A 31 15.77 1.74 8.36
C GLU A 31 16.51 0.39 8.33
N ALA A 32 16.00 -0.58 7.58
CA ALA A 32 16.55 -1.93 7.54
C ALA A 32 18.00 -1.98 7.03
N ASP A 33 18.84 -2.81 7.66
CA ASP A 33 20.19 -3.11 7.18
C ASP A 33 20.16 -3.99 5.91
N ASN A 34 21.32 -4.26 5.30
CA ASN A 34 21.36 -5.05 4.06
C ASN A 34 20.96 -6.51 4.25
N ALA A 35 21.08 -7.07 5.46
CA ALA A 35 20.74 -8.46 5.75
C ALA A 35 19.23 -8.65 5.89
N THR A 36 18.55 -7.68 6.50
CA THR A 36 17.10 -7.72 6.79
C THR A 36 16.24 -7.14 5.68
N PHE A 37 16.79 -6.21 4.86
CA PHE A 37 16.04 -5.55 3.80
C PHE A 37 15.31 -6.50 2.84
N PRO A 38 15.91 -7.61 2.34
CA PRO A 38 15.22 -8.50 1.42
C PRO A 38 13.96 -9.17 1.99
N THR A 39 14.01 -9.55 3.27
CA THR A 39 12.89 -10.18 3.97
C THR A 39 11.75 -9.17 4.16
N LEU A 40 12.06 -8.00 4.72
CA LEU A 40 11.07 -6.93 4.93
C LEU A 40 10.47 -6.41 3.62
N TYR A 41 11.25 -6.40 2.53
CA TYR A 41 10.74 -6.04 1.21
C TYR A 41 9.71 -7.06 0.71
N GLY A 42 9.98 -8.36 0.93
CA GLY A 42 9.04 -9.44 0.62
C GLY A 42 7.75 -9.33 1.42
N GLU A 43 7.85 -9.02 2.72
CA GLU A 43 6.69 -8.80 3.61
C GLU A 43 5.86 -7.60 3.16
N LEU A 44 6.49 -6.47 2.83
CA LEU A 44 5.79 -5.31 2.29
C LEU A 44 5.03 -5.66 1.00
N LEU A 45 5.69 -6.36 0.05
CA LEU A 45 5.05 -6.76 -1.20
C LEU A 45 3.86 -7.72 -0.97
N ALA A 46 4.00 -8.68 -0.06
CA ALA A 46 2.92 -9.61 0.29
C ALA A 46 1.74 -8.84 0.92
N HIS A 47 2.01 -7.99 1.90
CA HIS A 47 1.02 -7.14 2.56
C HIS A 47 0.28 -6.26 1.56
N THR A 48 0.98 -5.57 0.65
CA THR A 48 0.35 -4.71 -0.37
C THR A 48 -0.55 -5.51 -1.32
N ARG A 49 -0.19 -6.76 -1.66
CA ARG A 49 -1.04 -7.62 -2.48
C ARG A 49 -2.33 -8.00 -1.77
N GLU A 50 -2.24 -8.38 -0.50
CA GLU A 50 -3.41 -8.75 0.31
C GLU A 50 -4.31 -7.55 0.57
N HIS A 51 -3.72 -6.39 0.88
CA HIS A 51 -4.42 -5.10 0.99
C HIS A 51 -5.24 -4.83 -0.26
N PHE A 52 -4.59 -4.73 -1.42
CA PHE A 52 -5.29 -4.40 -2.66
C PHE A 52 -6.33 -5.46 -3.03
N ALA A 53 -6.05 -6.75 -2.84
CA ALA A 53 -7.03 -7.80 -3.10
C ALA A 53 -8.30 -7.64 -2.24
N ALA A 54 -8.15 -7.23 -0.97
CA ALA A 54 -9.28 -6.99 -0.09
C ALA A 54 -10.11 -5.76 -0.52
N GLU A 55 -9.45 -4.66 -0.92
CA GLU A 55 -10.15 -3.48 -1.45
C GLU A 55 -10.82 -3.74 -2.80
N ASP A 56 -10.14 -4.44 -3.71
CA ASP A 56 -10.69 -4.89 -4.99
C ASP A 56 -11.97 -5.70 -4.79
N ALA A 57 -11.97 -6.63 -3.82
CA ALA A 57 -13.13 -7.42 -3.48
C ALA A 57 -14.29 -6.55 -2.97
N ARG A 58 -14.01 -5.59 -2.06
CA ARG A 58 -15.01 -4.66 -1.53
C ARG A 58 -15.57 -3.73 -2.63
N MET A 59 -14.71 -3.22 -3.51
CA MET A 59 -15.11 -2.41 -4.67
C MET A 59 -16.06 -3.18 -5.59
N ARG A 60 -15.74 -4.45 -5.92
CA ARG A 60 -16.58 -5.30 -6.76
C ARG A 60 -17.92 -5.61 -6.09
N ALA A 61 -17.89 -6.01 -4.81
CA ALA A 61 -19.08 -6.40 -4.06
C ALA A 61 -20.09 -5.25 -3.92
N THR A 62 -19.59 -4.03 -3.75
CA THR A 62 -20.41 -2.83 -3.53
C THR A 62 -20.64 -2.00 -4.79
N ARG A 63 -20.20 -2.48 -5.96
CA ARG A 63 -20.31 -1.78 -7.26
C ARG A 63 -19.73 -0.37 -7.22
N PHE A 64 -18.53 -0.22 -6.67
CA PHE A 64 -17.85 1.06 -6.57
C PHE A 64 -17.67 1.71 -7.97
N PRO A 65 -18.12 2.96 -8.19
CA PRO A 65 -18.15 3.56 -9.53
C PRO A 65 -16.78 3.75 -10.19
N ALA A 66 -15.75 4.12 -9.42
CA ALA A 66 -14.40 4.42 -9.92
C ALA A 66 -13.44 3.21 -9.82
N ILE A 67 -13.99 2.00 -9.91
CA ILE A 67 -13.21 0.75 -9.78
C ILE A 67 -12.13 0.64 -10.85
N GLY A 68 -12.36 1.15 -12.07
CA GLY A 68 -11.40 1.05 -13.16
C GLY A 68 -10.08 1.75 -12.87
N GLU A 69 -10.13 3.03 -12.48
CA GLU A 69 -8.93 3.81 -12.15
C GLU A 69 -8.21 3.25 -10.92
N HIS A 70 -8.96 2.85 -9.89
CA HIS A 70 -8.39 2.32 -8.64
C HIS A 70 -7.65 1.00 -8.87
N LEU A 71 -8.27 0.04 -9.59
CA LEU A 71 -7.63 -1.23 -9.94
C LEU A 71 -6.35 -1.06 -10.78
N ASN A 72 -6.36 -0.12 -11.72
CA ASN A 72 -5.20 0.13 -12.57
C ASN A 72 -4.02 0.68 -11.74
N GLU A 73 -4.30 1.54 -10.77
CA GLU A 73 -3.27 2.06 -9.88
C GLU A 73 -2.69 0.96 -8.97
N HIS A 74 -3.54 0.09 -8.41
CA HIS A 74 -3.09 -1.09 -7.67
C HIS A 74 -2.16 -1.98 -8.52
N GLN A 75 -2.55 -2.27 -9.76
CA GLN A 75 -1.74 -3.09 -10.66
C GLN A 75 -0.39 -2.44 -11.01
N ARG A 76 -0.37 -1.12 -11.23
CA ARG A 76 0.86 -0.36 -11.48
C ARG A 76 1.85 -0.51 -10.32
N VAL A 77 1.38 -0.25 -9.10
CA VAL A 77 2.21 -0.30 -7.88
C VAL A 77 2.71 -1.72 -7.60
N ILE A 78 1.85 -2.73 -7.74
CA ILE A 78 2.27 -4.13 -7.61
C ILE A 78 3.32 -4.51 -8.67
N GLY A 79 3.18 -4.02 -9.90
CA GLY A 79 4.18 -4.20 -10.95
C GLY A 79 5.55 -3.63 -10.57
N GLU A 80 5.57 -2.40 -10.06
CA GLU A 80 6.78 -1.72 -9.57
C GLU A 80 7.44 -2.46 -8.42
N LEU A 81 6.68 -2.76 -7.35
CA LEU A 81 7.18 -3.48 -6.19
C LEU A 81 7.72 -4.88 -6.58
N THR A 82 7.03 -5.58 -7.49
CA THR A 82 7.49 -6.88 -7.98
C THR A 82 8.80 -6.76 -8.77
N ALA A 83 8.96 -5.71 -9.58
CA ALA A 83 10.18 -5.47 -10.34
C ALA A 83 11.38 -5.16 -9.44
N PHE A 84 11.18 -4.32 -8.41
CA PHE A 84 12.19 -4.05 -7.41
C PHE A 84 12.54 -5.30 -6.58
N ASN A 85 11.54 -6.10 -6.18
CA ASN A 85 11.81 -7.32 -5.41
C ASN A 85 12.75 -8.27 -6.18
N ARG A 86 12.60 -8.42 -7.50
CA ARG A 86 13.55 -9.22 -8.31
C ARG A 86 14.99 -8.72 -8.20
N SER A 87 15.19 -7.40 -8.13
CA SER A 87 16.52 -6.80 -7.94
C SER A 87 17.02 -6.99 -6.52
N VAL A 88 16.14 -6.86 -5.53
CA VAL A 88 16.43 -7.07 -4.11
C VAL A 88 16.90 -8.50 -3.85
N GLN A 89 16.17 -9.51 -4.37
CA GLN A 89 16.56 -10.92 -4.24
C GLN A 89 17.87 -11.25 -4.95
N ALA A 90 18.29 -10.43 -5.91
CA ALA A 90 19.58 -10.54 -6.60
C ALA A 90 20.69 -9.67 -5.94
N GLY A 91 20.47 -9.17 -4.72
CA GLY A 91 21.45 -8.38 -3.96
C GLY A 91 21.59 -6.91 -4.41
N ARG A 92 20.78 -6.45 -5.38
CA ARG A 92 20.83 -5.07 -5.88
C ARG A 92 19.80 -4.20 -5.14
N LEU A 93 20.22 -3.67 -3.99
CA LEU A 93 19.30 -3.00 -3.05
C LEU A 93 19.07 -1.51 -3.32
N GLN A 94 20.02 -0.83 -3.98
CA GLN A 94 20.07 0.64 -3.96
C GLN A 94 18.81 1.31 -4.54
N LEU A 95 18.32 0.87 -5.69
CA LEU A 95 17.14 1.46 -6.31
C LEU A 95 15.86 1.18 -5.49
N ALA A 96 15.73 -0.02 -4.92
CA ALA A 96 14.61 -0.36 -4.07
C ALA A 96 14.61 0.48 -2.78
N ARG A 97 15.80 0.74 -2.20
CA ARG A 97 15.95 1.63 -1.04
C ARG A 97 15.54 3.06 -1.34
N ALA A 98 16.02 3.61 -2.46
CA ALA A 98 15.64 4.95 -2.91
C ALA A 98 14.13 5.04 -3.09
N TYR A 99 13.52 4.09 -3.80
CA TYR A 99 12.07 4.05 -3.99
C TYR A 99 11.28 4.04 -2.67
N VAL A 100 11.66 3.17 -1.72
CA VAL A 100 10.98 3.07 -0.42
C VAL A 100 11.09 4.38 0.38
N ARG A 101 12.20 5.09 0.30
CA ARG A 101 12.43 6.33 1.06
C ARG A 101 11.83 7.56 0.40
N GLU A 102 11.89 7.63 -0.93
CA GLU A 102 11.65 8.87 -1.68
C GLU A 102 10.31 8.88 -2.42
N SER A 103 9.82 7.71 -2.87
CA SER A 103 8.64 7.62 -3.73
C SER A 103 7.43 7.02 -3.01
N LEU A 104 7.64 5.92 -2.28
CA LEU A 104 6.56 5.16 -1.65
C LEU A 104 5.72 5.99 -0.66
N PRO A 105 6.29 6.86 0.20
CA PRO A 105 5.49 7.66 1.13
C PRO A 105 4.58 8.66 0.42
N GLY A 106 5.10 9.37 -0.59
CA GLY A 106 4.32 10.36 -1.34
C GLY A 106 3.20 9.72 -2.15
N TRP A 107 3.47 8.53 -2.71
CA TRP A 107 2.43 7.74 -3.37
C TRP A 107 1.33 7.32 -2.39
N PHE A 108 1.71 6.77 -1.23
CA PHE A 108 0.74 6.30 -0.23
C PHE A 108 -0.17 7.43 0.25
N ASP A 109 0.41 8.59 0.59
CA ASP A 109 -0.33 9.77 1.03
C ASP A 109 -1.36 10.21 -0.02
N LEU A 110 -0.95 10.25 -1.29
CA LEU A 110 -1.83 10.65 -2.39
C LEU A 110 -2.94 9.62 -2.63
N HIS A 111 -2.58 8.34 -2.69
CA HIS A 111 -3.52 7.25 -2.93
C HIS A 111 -4.58 7.19 -1.83
N LEU A 112 -4.14 7.27 -0.57
CA LEU A 112 -5.01 7.24 0.60
C LEU A 112 -5.97 8.43 0.61
N ALA A 113 -5.47 9.65 0.38
CA ALA A 113 -6.27 10.87 0.44
C ALA A 113 -7.24 11.03 -0.74
N THR A 114 -7.11 10.23 -1.80
CA THR A 114 -7.93 10.35 -3.02
C THR A 114 -8.76 9.10 -3.28
N MET A 115 -8.12 7.99 -3.63
CA MET A 115 -8.78 6.76 -4.05
C MET A 115 -9.35 6.00 -2.84
N ASP A 116 -8.55 5.75 -1.81
CA ASP A 116 -9.01 4.99 -0.64
C ASP A 116 -10.06 5.78 0.15
N ALA A 117 -9.88 7.10 0.28
CA ALA A 117 -10.89 7.96 0.90
C ALA A 117 -12.25 7.89 0.18
N ALA A 118 -12.24 7.83 -1.16
CA ALA A 118 -13.47 7.67 -1.95
C ALA A 118 -14.11 6.29 -1.73
N LEU A 119 -13.31 5.23 -1.66
CA LEU A 119 -13.78 3.88 -1.34
C LEU A 119 -14.36 3.82 0.09
N ALA A 120 -13.65 4.32 1.09
CA ALA A 120 -14.10 4.33 2.48
C ALA A 120 -15.40 5.13 2.67
N ALA A 121 -15.55 6.26 1.96
CA ALA A 121 -16.80 7.01 1.95
C ALA A 121 -17.95 6.20 1.31
N HIS A 122 -17.67 5.41 0.27
CA HIS A 122 -18.64 4.51 -0.35
C HIS A 122 -19.08 3.38 0.57
N LEU A 123 -18.14 2.66 1.19
CA LEU A 123 -18.43 1.53 2.09
C LEU A 123 -19.31 1.95 3.28
N ARG A 124 -18.99 3.09 3.91
CA ARG A 124 -19.79 3.66 5.00
C ARG A 124 -21.22 3.98 4.59
N ARG A 125 -21.46 4.40 3.34
CA ARG A 125 -22.82 4.65 2.83
C ARG A 125 -23.58 3.37 2.54
N THR A 126 -22.90 2.32 2.10
CA THR A 126 -23.52 1.03 1.76
C THR A 126 -23.69 0.09 2.96
N GLY A 127 -23.16 0.45 4.14
CA GLY A 127 -23.20 -0.39 5.34
C GLY A 127 -22.37 -1.68 5.19
N ALA A 128 -21.36 -1.62 4.32
CA ALA A 128 -20.43 -2.71 4.03
C ALA A 128 -19.11 -2.53 4.77
#